data_AF-A0A7C0TU96-F1
#
_entry.id   AF-A0A7C0TU96-F1
#
_cell.length_a   1.000
_cell.length_b   1.000
_cell.length_c   1.000
_cell.angle_alpha   90.00
_cell.angle_beta   90.00
_cell.angle_gamma   90.00
#
_symmetry.space_group_name_H-M   'P 1'
#
loop_
_entity.id
_entity.type
_entity.pdbx_description
1 polymer ?
#
loop_
_entity_poly.entity_id
_entity_poly.type
_entity_poly.pdbx_seq_one_letter_code
_entity_poly.pdbx_strand_id
1 'polypeptide(L)'
;MALKWAAVTEAIGLAIYAQFALHQNVWWGVICYLLAGAMWLWSGASLGWSAATPLPVPEGEVVGEEQELPQAQPRGQRGRWTWLGLSGVATAVTVAHLGSNTLTPLRLAAWLISVGAFVAAFWERREREKQGGRRDRSATRRKVPTAWILVDAKGWRFHLSWFAVGVGIVVCIGLGFRLWQLDANPPVTNYDHIKNLTDVYGVLHAGYRPLFFLMNNGREPLAFYVTAALVRLTGLPVGFYALKLSSVLMEVAILPAVYLLGRELYGRWGGFWALFFTAVASWPVILARLGLRCSLAPMISAWVFYVTIRGLRTGRRNDFLLLGLLLGLGLYGYT
;
A
#
# COMPACT_ATOMS: atom_id res chain seq x y z
N MET A 1 24.98 -23.29 12.42
CA MET A 1 24.22 -22.15 11.84
C MET A 1 24.46 -21.99 10.34
N ALA A 2 25.71 -21.94 9.86
CA ALA A 2 26.03 -21.76 8.43
C ALA A 2 25.36 -22.78 7.50
N LEU A 3 25.38 -24.08 7.85
CA LEU A 3 24.74 -25.15 7.07
C LEU A 3 23.22 -24.98 6.93
N LYS A 4 22.57 -24.35 7.92
CA LYS A 4 21.11 -24.16 7.94
C LYS A 4 20.67 -22.99 7.06
N TRP A 5 21.46 -21.91 7.05
CA TRP A 5 21.27 -20.79 6.12
C TRP A 5 21.60 -21.19 4.68
N ALA A 6 22.60 -22.06 4.48
CA ALA A 6 22.89 -22.66 3.19
C ALA A 6 21.66 -23.44 2.63
N ALA A 7 21.00 -24.24 3.48
CA ALA A 7 19.79 -24.96 3.08
C ALA A 7 18.62 -24.02 2.70
N VAL A 8 18.49 -22.85 3.34
CA VAL A 8 17.48 -21.84 2.93
C VAL A 8 17.84 -21.24 1.57
N THR A 9 19.10 -20.88 1.35
CA THR A 9 19.54 -20.33 0.07
C THR A 9 19.42 -21.34 -1.07
N GLU A 10 19.71 -22.61 -0.80
CA GLU A 10 19.53 -23.71 -1.74
C GLU A 10 18.05 -23.97 -2.03
N ALA A 11 17.18 -23.92 -1.01
CA ALA A 11 15.73 -24.02 -1.21
C ALA A 11 15.18 -22.89 -2.09
N ILE A 12 15.67 -21.64 -1.90
CA ILE A 12 15.31 -20.50 -2.74
C ILE A 12 15.81 -20.71 -4.18
N GLY A 13 17.06 -21.14 -4.35
CA GLY A 13 17.62 -21.44 -5.66
C GLY A 13 16.84 -22.54 -6.39
N LEU A 14 16.45 -23.60 -5.67
CA LEU A 14 15.66 -24.69 -6.19
C LEU A 14 14.23 -24.25 -6.54
N ALA A 15 13.61 -23.37 -5.75
CA ALA A 15 12.29 -22.80 -6.06
C ALA A 15 12.33 -21.91 -7.31
N ILE A 16 13.40 -21.14 -7.51
CA ILE A 16 13.60 -20.35 -8.73
C ILE A 16 13.75 -21.28 -9.93
N TYR A 17 14.59 -22.32 -9.82
CA TYR A 17 14.72 -23.34 -10.86
C TYR A 17 13.39 -24.05 -11.14
N ALA A 18 12.62 -24.37 -10.10
CA ALA A 18 11.30 -25.00 -10.21
C ALA A 18 10.35 -24.15 -11.07
N GLN A 19 10.36 -22.82 -10.91
CA GLN A 19 9.56 -21.91 -11.74
C GLN A 19 9.93 -21.98 -13.22
N PHE A 20 11.23 -22.08 -13.55
CA PHE A 20 11.68 -22.27 -14.94
C PHE A 20 11.32 -23.67 -15.47
N ALA A 21 11.50 -24.71 -14.63
CA ALA A 21 11.15 -26.08 -14.97
C ALA A 21 9.66 -26.26 -15.24
N LEU A 22 8.79 -25.54 -14.51
CA LEU A 22 7.33 -25.61 -14.66
C LEU A 22 6.86 -25.21 -16.08
N HIS A 23 7.60 -24.30 -16.72
CA HIS A 23 7.35 -23.91 -18.11
C HIS A 23 7.72 -24.98 -19.13
N GLN A 24 8.67 -25.88 -18.81
CA GLN A 24 9.13 -26.93 -19.72
C GLN A 24 8.43 -28.26 -19.44
N ASN A 25 8.24 -28.60 -18.16
CA ASN A 25 7.60 -29.82 -17.70
C ASN A 25 6.94 -29.56 -16.34
N VAL A 26 5.60 -29.53 -16.35
CA VAL A 26 4.78 -29.22 -15.18
C VAL A 26 5.11 -30.13 -14.00
N TRP A 27 5.24 -31.44 -14.21
CA TRP A 27 5.49 -32.39 -13.14
C TRP A 27 6.88 -32.23 -12.53
N TRP A 28 7.89 -31.95 -13.36
CA TRP A 28 9.24 -31.67 -12.87
C TRP A 28 9.29 -30.38 -12.05
N GLY A 29 8.63 -29.32 -12.52
CA GLY A 29 8.48 -28.08 -11.77
C GLY A 29 7.79 -28.29 -10.42
N VAL A 30 6.70 -29.08 -10.38
CA VAL A 30 5.99 -29.41 -9.13
C VAL A 30 6.89 -30.19 -8.17
N ILE A 31 7.63 -31.20 -8.64
CA ILE A 31 8.57 -31.97 -7.81
C ILE A 31 9.64 -31.06 -7.22
N CYS A 32 10.25 -30.19 -8.03
CA CYS A 32 11.25 -29.23 -7.55
C CYS A 32 10.65 -28.26 -6.52
N TYR A 33 9.40 -27.82 -6.70
CA TYR A 33 8.70 -26.98 -5.71
C TYR A 33 8.45 -27.72 -4.40
N LEU A 34 8.02 -28.98 -4.46
CA LEU A 34 7.80 -29.80 -3.27
C LEU A 34 9.10 -30.05 -2.52
N LEU A 35 10.20 -30.32 -3.24
CA LEU A 35 11.54 -30.47 -2.65
C LEU A 35 12.02 -29.16 -2.02
N ALA A 36 11.87 -28.03 -2.71
CA ALA A 36 12.22 -26.72 -2.16
C ALA A 36 11.40 -26.40 -0.88
N GLY A 37 10.09 -26.70 -0.91
CA GLY A 37 9.21 -26.56 0.25
C GLY A 37 9.63 -27.46 1.41
N ALA A 38 9.95 -28.73 1.15
CA ALA A 38 10.43 -29.67 2.16
C ALA A 38 11.77 -29.23 2.77
N MET A 39 12.72 -28.75 1.95
CA MET A 39 14.00 -28.19 2.41
C MET A 39 13.79 -26.95 3.27
N TRP A 40 12.87 -26.06 2.88
CA TRP A 40 12.53 -24.86 3.65
C TRP A 40 11.88 -25.22 5.00
N LEU A 41 10.93 -26.14 5.01
CA LEU A 41 10.27 -26.64 6.23
C LEU A 41 11.27 -27.36 7.16
N TRP A 42 12.15 -28.20 6.62
CA TRP A 42 13.19 -28.87 7.38
C TRP A 42 14.20 -27.88 7.97
N SER A 43 14.61 -26.87 7.20
CA SER A 43 15.46 -25.79 7.69
C SER A 43 14.77 -25.01 8.80
N GLY A 44 13.49 -24.66 8.63
CA GLY A 44 12.68 -23.99 9.64
C GLY A 44 12.53 -24.79 10.94
N ALA A 45 12.17 -26.07 10.85
CA ALA A 45 12.04 -26.96 11.99
C ALA A 45 13.39 -27.17 12.71
N SER A 46 14.48 -27.33 11.97
CA SER A 46 15.82 -27.55 12.52
C SER A 46 16.48 -26.29 13.08
N LEU A 47 16.09 -25.10 12.62
CA LEU A 47 16.45 -23.82 13.22
C LEU A 47 15.72 -23.58 14.56
N GLY A 48 14.74 -24.43 14.88
CA GLY A 48 13.72 -24.15 15.86
C GLY A 48 12.87 -23.04 15.28
N TRP A 49 11.67 -23.37 14.80
CA TRP A 49 10.59 -22.38 14.78
C TRP A 49 10.35 -22.02 16.25
N SER A 50 11.18 -21.12 16.78
CA SER A 50 10.95 -20.46 18.05
C SER A 50 9.57 -19.85 17.90
N ALA A 51 8.59 -20.50 18.54
CA ALA A 51 7.22 -20.06 18.65
C ALA A 51 7.26 -18.55 18.88
N ALA A 52 6.80 -17.78 17.88
CA ALA A 52 6.78 -16.33 17.90
C ALA A 52 8.01 -15.71 18.62
N THR A 53 9.21 -15.76 18.01
CA THR A 53 10.14 -14.66 18.27
C THR A 53 9.32 -13.38 18.10
N PRO A 54 9.17 -12.54 19.13
CA PRO A 54 8.39 -11.31 19.02
C PRO A 54 8.85 -10.61 17.75
N LEU A 55 7.89 -10.21 16.90
CA LEU A 55 8.19 -9.54 15.63
C LEU A 55 9.29 -8.52 15.90
N PRO A 56 10.45 -8.60 15.22
CA PRO A 56 11.61 -7.80 15.57
C PRO A 56 11.19 -6.34 15.62
N VAL A 57 11.34 -5.74 16.81
CA VAL A 57 10.96 -4.34 16.99
C VAL A 57 11.82 -3.52 16.00
N PRO A 58 11.22 -2.72 15.11
CA PRO A 58 11.95 -1.96 14.11
C PRO A 58 13.06 -1.17 14.79
N GLU A 59 14.29 -1.32 14.30
CA GLU A 59 15.45 -0.57 14.79
C GLU A 59 15.09 0.93 14.87
N GLY A 60 14.87 1.42 16.10
CA GLY A 60 14.37 2.78 16.37
C GLY A 60 13.22 2.88 17.39
N GLU A 61 12.50 1.79 17.67
CA GLU A 61 11.58 1.68 18.82
C GLU A 61 12.21 0.73 19.85
N VAL A 62 13.31 1.14 20.51
CA VAL A 62 13.71 0.44 21.74
C VAL A 62 12.62 0.74 22.76
N VAL A 63 11.70 -0.20 22.98
CA VAL A 63 10.82 -0.20 24.13
C VAL A 63 11.73 -0.45 25.34
N GLY A 64 12.22 0.63 25.93
CA GLY A 64 12.67 0.60 27.31
C GLY A 64 11.50 0.18 28.18
N GLU A 65 11.79 -0.67 29.16
CA GLU A 65 10.97 -1.03 30.34
C GLU A 65 9.58 -0.40 30.37
N GLU A 66 8.52 -1.22 30.26
CA GLU A 66 7.12 -0.87 30.57
C GLU A 66 6.81 0.63 30.53
N GLN A 67 7.14 1.29 29.41
CA GLN A 67 6.72 2.66 29.22
C GLN A 67 5.24 2.57 28.93
N GLU A 68 4.42 2.85 29.96
CA GLU A 68 3.01 3.18 29.81
C GLU A 68 2.86 3.93 28.49
N LEU A 69 2.14 3.32 27.53
CA LEU A 69 1.87 3.92 26.23
C LEU A 69 1.49 5.38 26.51
N PRO A 70 2.22 6.38 25.98
CA PRO A 70 1.98 7.78 26.32
C PRO A 70 0.50 8.03 26.14
N GLN A 71 -0.21 8.27 27.24
CA GLN A 71 -1.67 8.27 27.24
C GLN A 71 -2.09 9.28 26.18
N ALA A 72 -2.62 8.76 25.07
CA ALA A 72 -3.06 9.59 23.96
C ALA A 72 -4.20 10.43 24.53
N GLN A 73 -3.92 11.69 24.84
CA GLN A 73 -4.95 12.55 25.38
C GLN A 73 -6.04 12.68 24.31
N PRO A 74 -7.27 12.21 24.57
CA PRO A 74 -8.35 12.41 23.62
C PRO A 74 -8.49 13.90 23.39
N ARG A 75 -8.77 14.32 22.14
CA ARG A 75 -9.20 15.71 21.88
C ARG A 75 -10.21 16.10 22.95
N GLY A 76 -10.03 17.28 23.55
CA GLY A 76 -10.95 17.78 24.58
C GLY A 76 -12.39 17.55 24.13
N GLN A 77 -13.20 16.92 24.99
CA GLN A 77 -14.49 16.30 24.59
C GLN A 77 -15.36 17.21 23.71
N ARG A 78 -15.37 18.52 23.99
CA ARG A 78 -16.09 19.53 23.20
C ARG A 78 -15.67 19.57 21.73
N GLY A 79 -14.37 19.51 21.43
CA GLY A 79 -13.87 19.50 20.06
C GLY A 79 -14.22 18.21 19.31
N ARG A 80 -14.34 17.07 20.01
CA ARG A 80 -14.76 15.80 19.37
C ARG A 80 -16.22 15.87 18.91
N TRP A 81 -17.11 16.40 19.74
CA TRP A 81 -18.54 16.50 19.43
C TRP A 81 -18.83 17.46 18.27
N THR A 82 -18.05 18.53 18.09
CA THR A 82 -18.23 19.43 16.93
C THR A 82 -17.91 18.73 15.61
N TRP A 83 -16.83 17.95 15.56
CA TRP A 83 -16.49 17.15 14.37
C TRP A 83 -17.51 16.04 14.10
N LEU A 84 -18.04 15.39 15.14
CA LEU A 84 -19.10 14.40 14.98
C LEU A 84 -20.42 15.04 14.52
N GLY A 85 -20.78 16.22 15.03
CA GLY A 85 -21.93 16.97 14.56
C GLY A 85 -21.80 17.35 13.08
N LEU A 86 -20.63 17.86 12.67
CA LEU A 86 -20.34 18.16 11.27
C LEU A 86 -20.42 16.89 10.39
N SER A 87 -19.84 15.78 10.85
CA SER A 87 -19.91 14.49 10.15
C SER A 87 -21.35 14.01 9.99
N GLY A 88 -22.16 14.11 11.06
CA GLY A 88 -23.57 13.72 11.04
C GLY A 88 -24.40 14.54 10.05
N VAL A 89 -24.27 15.87 10.07
CA VAL A 89 -24.96 16.76 9.11
C VAL A 89 -24.53 16.47 7.69
N ALA A 90 -23.22 16.35 7.43
CA ALA A 90 -22.71 16.07 6.09
C ALA A 90 -23.15 14.68 5.57
N THR A 91 -23.27 13.69 6.47
CA THR A 91 -23.81 12.37 6.15
C THR A 91 -25.29 12.44 5.79
N ALA A 92 -26.09 13.18 6.57
CA ALA A 92 -27.50 13.39 6.28
C ALA A 92 -27.70 14.06 4.92
N VAL A 93 -26.90 15.08 4.58
CA VAL A 93 -26.90 15.70 3.25
C VAL A 93 -26.54 14.68 2.17
N THR A 94 -25.54 13.84 2.40
CA THR A 94 -25.13 12.79 1.45
C THR A 94 -26.27 11.80 1.20
N VAL A 95 -26.88 11.27 2.27
CA VAL A 95 -27.98 10.29 2.21
C VAL A 95 -29.25 10.88 1.57
N ALA A 96 -29.60 12.13 1.89
CA ALA A 96 -30.76 12.80 1.30
C ALA A 96 -30.65 12.94 -0.23
N HIS A 97 -29.42 12.92 -0.77
CA HIS A 97 -29.15 13.07 -2.20
C HIS A 97 -28.70 11.77 -2.88
N LEU A 98 -28.83 10.60 -2.22
CA LEU A 98 -28.36 9.31 -2.76
C LEU A 98 -29.22 8.76 -3.91
N GLY A 99 -30.44 9.27 -4.10
CA GLY A 99 -31.46 8.71 -4.99
C GLY A 99 -31.14 8.72 -6.50
N SER A 100 -30.01 9.28 -6.92
CA SER A 100 -29.54 9.22 -8.32
C SER A 100 -28.09 8.77 -8.36
N ASN A 101 -27.79 7.86 -9.28
CA ASN A 101 -26.45 7.33 -9.52
C ASN A 101 -25.55 8.35 -10.25
N THR A 102 -25.47 9.58 -9.74
CA THR A 102 -24.69 10.67 -10.35
C THR A 102 -23.91 11.41 -9.26
N LEU A 103 -22.61 11.58 -9.47
CA LEU A 103 -21.70 12.31 -8.60
C LEU A 103 -21.74 13.80 -8.97
N THR A 104 -22.25 14.61 -8.06
CA THR A 104 -22.22 16.07 -8.17
C THR A 104 -21.15 16.65 -7.24
N PRO A 105 -20.61 17.86 -7.51
CA PRO A 105 -19.63 18.49 -6.64
C PRO A 105 -20.10 18.63 -5.19
N LEU A 106 -21.39 18.96 -5.00
CA LEU A 106 -22.01 19.05 -3.69
C LEU A 106 -22.02 17.69 -2.96
N ARG A 107 -22.41 16.61 -3.64
CA ARG A 107 -22.43 15.25 -3.06
C ARG A 107 -21.03 14.78 -2.70
N LEU A 108 -20.07 15.01 -3.59
CA LEU A 108 -18.68 14.68 -3.33
C LEU A 108 -18.13 15.46 -2.13
N ALA A 109 -18.40 16.77 -2.06
CA ALA A 109 -17.98 17.60 -0.94
C ALA A 109 -18.63 17.16 0.38
N ALA A 110 -19.94 16.90 0.39
CA ALA A 110 -20.64 16.41 1.58
C ALA A 110 -20.08 15.06 2.06
N TRP A 111 -19.82 14.13 1.14
CA TRP A 111 -19.23 12.84 1.48
C TRP A 111 -17.80 12.98 2.02
N LEU A 112 -16.95 13.79 1.38
CA LEU A 112 -15.57 14.05 1.84
C LEU A 112 -15.56 14.72 3.22
N ILE A 113 -16.46 15.68 3.46
CA ILE A 113 -16.61 16.33 4.77
C ILE A 113 -17.07 15.32 5.81
N SER A 114 -18.05 14.46 5.50
CA SER A 114 -18.53 13.41 6.41
C SER A 114 -17.40 12.51 6.88
N VAL A 115 -16.66 11.92 5.93
CA VAL A 115 -15.56 10.99 6.22
C VAL A 115 -14.41 11.72 6.91
N GLY A 116 -14.01 12.88 6.39
CA GLY A 116 -12.90 13.67 6.94
C GLY A 116 -13.16 14.16 8.36
N ALA A 117 -14.39 14.63 8.64
CA ALA A 117 -14.79 15.06 9.98
C ALA A 117 -14.87 13.87 10.96
N PHE A 118 -15.36 12.71 10.52
CA PHE A 118 -15.37 11.49 11.33
C PHE A 118 -13.95 11.06 11.72
N VAL A 119 -13.05 10.97 10.73
CA VAL A 119 -11.64 10.65 10.97
C VAL A 119 -11.01 11.69 11.89
N ALA A 120 -11.25 12.98 11.64
CA ALA A 120 -10.72 14.05 12.49
C ALA A 120 -11.23 13.97 13.93
N ALA A 121 -12.50 13.62 14.16
CA ALA A 121 -13.07 13.46 15.50
C ALA A 121 -12.31 12.43 16.34
N PHE A 122 -11.80 11.39 15.69
CA PHE A 122 -11.16 10.25 16.33
C PHE A 122 -9.65 10.18 16.14
N TRP A 123 -9.07 11.09 15.37
CA TRP A 123 -7.65 11.13 15.12
C TRP A 123 -6.87 11.56 16.36
N GLU A 124 -6.00 10.68 16.83
CA GLU A 124 -5.08 10.93 17.94
C GLU A 124 -3.94 11.82 17.45
N ARG A 125 -3.81 13.01 18.05
CA ARG A 125 -2.63 13.86 17.88
C ARG A 125 -1.64 13.51 18.98
N ARG A 126 -0.51 12.93 18.61
CA ARG A 126 0.62 12.82 19.52
C ARG A 126 1.17 14.23 19.70
N GLU A 127 0.97 14.83 20.87
CA GLU A 127 1.80 15.98 21.23
C GLU A 127 3.23 15.48 21.24
N ARG A 128 4.08 16.03 20.36
CA ARG A 128 5.52 15.98 20.62
C ARG A 128 5.66 16.65 21.97
N GLU A 129 6.07 15.91 22.99
CA GLU A 129 6.33 16.46 24.32
C GLU A 129 7.05 17.81 24.15
N LYS A 130 6.33 18.90 24.40
CA LYS A 130 6.97 20.07 24.94
C LYS A 130 7.34 19.64 26.36
N GLN A 131 8.52 19.05 26.52
CA GLN A 131 9.16 18.97 27.83
C GLN A 131 9.45 20.40 28.28
N GLY A 132 8.41 21.05 28.80
CA GLY A 132 8.49 22.24 29.63
C GLY A 132 9.00 21.81 31.00
N GLY A 133 10.28 21.48 31.06
CA GLY A 133 10.99 21.09 32.27
C GLY A 133 12.45 21.45 32.11
N ARG A 134 12.81 22.62 32.64
CA ARG A 134 14.17 23.12 32.94
C ARG A 134 15.29 22.65 31.99
N ARG A 135 15.70 23.58 31.14
CA ARG A 135 16.87 23.57 30.24
C ARG A 135 18.15 23.12 30.98
N ASP A 136 18.38 21.82 31.10
CA ASP A 136 19.69 21.27 31.48
C ASP A 136 20.51 21.03 30.22
N ARG A 137 21.65 21.71 30.15
CA ARG A 137 22.48 21.89 28.94
C ARG A 137 23.49 20.76 28.73
N SER A 138 23.39 19.64 29.45
CA SER A 138 24.48 18.65 29.52
C SER A 138 24.12 17.22 29.14
N ALA A 139 22.87 16.88 28.83
CA ALA A 139 22.50 15.53 28.43
C ALA A 139 22.70 15.29 26.93
N THR A 140 23.87 14.73 26.63
CA THR A 140 24.30 14.00 25.44
C THR A 140 23.17 13.66 24.45
N ARG A 141 23.29 14.21 23.23
CA ARG A 141 22.50 13.87 22.03
C ARG A 141 22.46 12.35 21.81
N ARG A 142 21.52 11.64 22.44
CA ARG A 142 21.08 10.32 21.97
C ARG A 142 20.16 10.55 20.78
N LYS A 143 20.78 10.53 19.59
CA LYS A 143 20.09 10.52 18.30
C LYS A 143 19.25 9.25 18.23
N VAL A 144 17.94 9.40 18.40
CA VAL A 144 16.94 8.39 18.03
C VAL A 144 17.03 8.21 16.50
N PRO A 145 17.34 7.02 15.97
CA PRO A 145 17.59 6.82 14.54
C PRO A 145 16.27 6.62 13.78
N THR A 146 15.31 7.52 14.00
CA THR A 146 13.96 7.39 13.43
C THR A 146 13.58 8.64 12.66
N ALA A 147 14.22 8.89 11.52
CA ALA A 147 13.69 9.81 10.51
C ALA A 147 14.43 9.62 9.19
N TRP A 148 13.77 8.99 8.22
CA TRP A 148 14.26 8.84 6.85
C TRP A 148 14.27 10.15 6.06
N ILE A 149 13.75 11.25 6.60
CA ILE A 149 13.89 12.60 6.03
C ILE A 149 13.84 13.61 7.20
N LEU A 150 14.99 14.08 7.68
CA LEU A 150 15.06 15.31 8.48
C LEU A 150 15.32 16.46 7.52
N VAL A 151 14.25 17.20 7.17
CA VAL A 151 14.40 18.55 6.63
C VAL A 151 14.76 19.44 7.82
N ASP A 152 16.05 19.61 8.08
CA ASP A 152 16.56 20.56 9.06
C ASP A 152 16.64 21.96 8.41
N ALA A 153 16.14 22.97 9.13
CA ALA A 153 15.86 24.32 8.62
C ALA A 153 17.12 25.18 8.38
N LYS A 154 18.31 24.59 8.24
CA LYS A 154 19.58 25.31 8.06
C LYS A 154 20.57 24.70 7.04
N GLY A 155 20.06 23.97 6.06
CA GLY A 155 20.86 23.52 4.90
C GLY A 155 20.57 22.08 4.55
N TRP A 156 20.39 21.81 3.26
CA TRP A 156 20.06 20.48 2.73
C TRP A 156 21.24 19.52 2.92
N ARG A 157 21.29 18.81 4.04
CA ARG A 157 22.20 17.68 4.23
C ARG A 157 21.44 16.38 4.01
N PHE A 158 21.47 15.89 2.78
CA PHE A 158 20.96 14.55 2.45
C PHE A 158 21.91 13.49 3.01
N HIS A 159 21.57 12.93 4.17
CA HIS A 159 22.22 11.72 4.66
C HIS A 159 21.59 10.50 3.96
N LEU A 160 21.96 10.27 2.70
CA LEU A 160 21.51 9.12 1.94
C LEU A 160 22.28 7.89 2.42
N SER A 161 21.61 7.00 3.16
CA SER A 161 22.22 5.73 3.55
C SER A 161 22.34 4.80 2.34
N TRP A 162 23.37 3.95 2.29
CA TRP A 162 23.50 2.93 1.24
C TRP A 162 22.27 2.02 1.16
N PHE A 163 21.58 1.80 2.29
CA PHE A 163 20.30 1.09 2.30
C PHE A 163 19.20 1.85 1.56
N ALA A 164 19.11 3.18 1.74
CA ALA A 164 18.20 4.04 0.99
C ALA A 164 18.43 3.93 -0.52
N VAL A 165 19.72 3.95 -0.92
CA VAL A 165 20.14 3.77 -2.31
C VAL A 165 19.68 2.40 -2.82
N GLY A 166 19.90 1.33 -2.06
CA GLY A 166 19.44 -0.01 -2.39
C GLY A 166 17.93 -0.07 -2.61
N VAL A 167 17.14 0.46 -1.67
CA VAL A 167 15.67 0.54 -1.82
C VAL A 167 15.28 1.33 -3.06
N GLY A 168 15.93 2.47 -3.30
CA GLY A 168 15.70 3.31 -4.49
C GLY A 168 15.98 2.56 -5.79
N ILE A 169 17.09 1.82 -5.87
CA ILE A 169 17.44 0.98 -7.02
C ILE A 169 16.36 -0.07 -7.26
N VAL A 170 15.91 -0.76 -6.22
CA VAL A 170 14.87 -1.80 -6.35
C VAL A 170 13.54 -1.20 -6.82
N VAL A 171 13.16 -0.02 -6.32
CA VAL A 171 11.97 0.69 -6.81
C VAL A 171 12.12 1.06 -8.29
N CYS A 172 13.29 1.57 -8.70
CA CYS A 172 13.56 1.88 -10.10
C CYS A 172 13.50 0.64 -11.00
N ILE A 173 14.00 -0.51 -10.54
CA ILE A 173 13.88 -1.80 -11.25
C ILE A 173 12.40 -2.18 -11.38
N GLY A 174 11.62 -2.09 -10.30
CA GLY A 174 10.19 -2.40 -10.30
C GLY A 174 9.38 -1.50 -11.24
N LEU A 175 9.72 -0.20 -11.30
CA LEU A 175 9.17 0.75 -12.27
C LEU A 175 9.59 0.39 -13.70
N GLY A 176 10.85 0.03 -13.90
CA GLY A 176 11.39 -0.42 -15.19
C GLY A 176 10.58 -1.57 -15.76
N PHE A 177 10.36 -2.65 -14.99
CA PHE A 177 9.59 -3.80 -15.46
C PHE A 177 8.12 -3.48 -15.81
N ARG A 178 7.53 -2.49 -15.13
CA ARG A 178 6.14 -2.07 -15.34
C ARG A 178 5.98 -1.10 -16.51
N LEU A 179 6.95 -0.22 -16.74
CA LEU A 179 6.87 0.82 -17.78
C LEU A 179 7.58 0.44 -19.08
N TRP A 180 8.52 -0.50 -19.06
CA TRP A 180 9.28 -0.90 -20.23
C TRP A 180 8.39 -1.51 -21.32
N GLN A 181 8.41 -0.89 -22.50
CA GLN A 181 7.58 -1.26 -23.66
C GLN A 181 6.08 -1.36 -23.29
N LEU A 182 5.59 -0.44 -22.46
CA LEU A 182 4.19 -0.45 -22.04
C LEU A 182 3.22 -0.24 -23.21
N ASP A 183 3.63 0.54 -24.20
CA ASP A 183 2.93 0.74 -25.48
C ASP A 183 2.75 -0.59 -26.23
N ALA A 184 3.82 -1.37 -26.38
CA ALA A 184 3.80 -2.61 -27.16
C ALA A 184 3.27 -3.83 -26.38
N ASN A 185 3.46 -3.89 -25.06
CA ASN A 185 3.21 -5.10 -24.27
C ASN A 185 2.30 -4.85 -23.05
N PRO A 186 1.14 -5.53 -22.94
CA PRO A 186 0.59 -6.51 -23.89
C PRO A 186 0.05 -5.86 -25.18
N PRO A 187 0.14 -6.53 -26.36
CA PRO A 187 -0.24 -5.91 -27.64
C PRO A 187 -1.73 -5.92 -27.93
N VAL A 188 -2.48 -6.83 -27.31
CA VAL A 188 -3.88 -7.11 -27.65
C VAL A 188 -4.84 -6.53 -26.62
N THR A 189 -5.86 -5.84 -27.10
CA THR A 189 -7.03 -5.42 -26.30
C THR A 189 -8.04 -6.56 -26.20
N ASN A 190 -8.86 -6.53 -25.15
CA ASN A 190 -9.92 -7.51 -24.94
C ASN A 190 -11.25 -6.77 -24.74
N TYR A 191 -12.33 -7.53 -24.58
CA TYR A 191 -13.67 -6.97 -24.39
C TYR A 191 -13.76 -6.03 -23.18
N ASP A 192 -13.11 -6.37 -22.06
CA ASP A 192 -13.10 -5.54 -20.85
C ASP A 192 -12.39 -4.20 -21.08
N HIS A 193 -11.30 -4.18 -21.84
CA HIS A 193 -10.61 -2.94 -22.21
C HIS A 193 -11.54 -2.00 -22.99
N ILE A 194 -12.31 -2.52 -23.94
CA ILE A 194 -13.23 -1.70 -24.75
C ILE A 194 -14.33 -1.10 -23.86
N LYS A 195 -14.89 -1.89 -22.93
CA LYS A 195 -15.89 -1.39 -21.97
C LYS A 195 -15.31 -0.32 -21.06
N ASN A 196 -14.13 -0.54 -20.50
CA ASN A 196 -13.45 0.44 -19.67
C ASN A 196 -13.17 1.75 -20.43
N LEU A 197 -12.77 1.67 -21.71
CA LEU A 197 -12.56 2.86 -22.54
C LEU A 197 -13.85 3.62 -22.83
N THR A 198 -14.97 2.91 -23.03
CA THR A 198 -16.28 3.54 -23.24
C THR A 198 -16.72 4.34 -22.03
N ASP A 199 -16.52 3.80 -20.83
CA ASP A 199 -16.81 4.50 -19.57
C ASP A 199 -15.92 5.74 -19.39
N VAL A 200 -14.61 5.60 -19.62
CA VAL A 200 -13.65 6.71 -19.55
C VAL A 200 -14.02 7.80 -20.56
N TYR A 201 -14.40 7.41 -21.78
CA TYR A 201 -14.84 8.34 -22.81
C TYR A 201 -16.09 9.11 -22.39
N GLY A 202 -17.07 8.42 -21.80
CA GLY A 202 -18.29 9.03 -21.25
C GLY A 202 -17.99 10.05 -20.15
N VAL A 203 -17.05 9.71 -19.24
CA VAL A 203 -16.62 10.62 -18.16
C VAL A 203 -16.02 11.91 -18.71
N LEU A 204 -15.19 11.80 -19.75
CA LEU A 204 -14.46 12.92 -20.32
C LEU A 204 -15.31 13.82 -21.23
N HIS A 205 -16.21 13.23 -22.03
CA HIS A 205 -16.88 13.96 -23.12
C HIS A 205 -18.39 14.11 -22.93
N ALA A 206 -19.05 13.18 -22.23
CA ALA A 206 -20.50 13.17 -22.07
C ALA A 206 -20.97 13.70 -20.70
N GLY A 207 -20.05 14.11 -19.83
CA GLY A 207 -20.36 14.50 -18.46
C GLY A 207 -20.87 13.33 -17.59
N TYR A 208 -20.65 12.09 -18.03
CA TYR A 208 -21.09 10.88 -17.33
C TYR A 208 -20.29 10.68 -16.04
N ARG A 209 -20.93 10.81 -14.88
CA ARG A 209 -20.23 10.72 -13.58
C ARG A 209 -20.99 9.84 -12.61
N PRO A 210 -21.11 8.53 -12.86
CA PRO A 210 -21.88 7.69 -11.97
C PRO A 210 -21.17 7.43 -10.63
N LEU A 211 -21.94 7.16 -9.58
CA LEU A 211 -21.39 6.63 -8.33
C LEU A 211 -20.98 5.15 -8.50
N PHE A 212 -21.68 4.44 -9.38
CA PHE A 212 -21.42 3.04 -9.72
C PHE A 212 -21.69 2.80 -11.22
N PHE A 213 -20.74 2.21 -11.94
CA PHE A 213 -20.87 1.99 -13.38
C PHE A 213 -21.69 0.73 -13.67
N LEU A 214 -22.88 0.88 -14.24
CA LEU A 214 -23.85 -0.23 -14.38
C LEU A 214 -23.51 -1.23 -15.50
N MET A 215 -22.80 -0.79 -16.54
CA MET A 215 -22.41 -1.68 -17.64
C MET A 215 -21.45 -2.78 -17.14
N ASN A 216 -21.41 -3.91 -17.85
CA ASN A 216 -20.52 -5.06 -17.58
C ASN A 216 -20.62 -5.57 -16.13
N ASN A 217 -21.85 -5.94 -15.71
CA ASN A 217 -22.21 -6.53 -14.41
C ASN A 217 -22.03 -5.63 -13.17
N GLY A 218 -21.91 -4.31 -13.35
CA GLY A 218 -21.69 -3.40 -12.24
C GLY A 218 -20.21 -3.33 -11.88
N ARG A 219 -19.66 -2.11 -11.86
CA ARG A 219 -18.23 -1.87 -11.68
C ARG A 219 -17.97 -0.63 -10.86
N GLU A 220 -16.93 -0.73 -10.05
CA GLU A 220 -16.47 0.31 -9.16
C GLU A 220 -15.78 1.43 -9.94
N PRO A 221 -15.96 2.69 -9.52
CA PRO A 221 -15.66 3.84 -10.37
C PRO A 221 -14.19 4.27 -10.37
N LEU A 222 -13.39 3.87 -9.37
CA LEU A 222 -12.08 4.48 -9.08
C LEU A 222 -11.14 4.45 -10.28
N ALA A 223 -10.97 3.29 -10.91
CA ALA A 223 -10.05 3.13 -12.04
C ALA A 223 -10.45 3.98 -13.26
N PHE A 224 -11.75 4.16 -13.50
CA PHE A 224 -12.24 4.99 -14.61
C PHE A 224 -11.97 6.47 -14.35
N TYR A 225 -12.21 6.94 -13.12
CA TYR A 225 -11.91 8.31 -12.74
C TYR A 225 -10.42 8.61 -12.73
N VAL A 226 -9.57 7.68 -12.26
CA VAL A 226 -8.11 7.83 -12.32
C VAL A 226 -7.63 7.88 -13.77
N THR A 227 -8.14 7.00 -14.64
CA THR A 227 -7.78 7.01 -16.06
C THR A 227 -8.25 8.29 -16.76
N ALA A 228 -9.47 8.74 -16.49
CA ALA A 228 -10.00 9.99 -17.02
C ALA A 228 -9.17 11.21 -16.53
N ALA A 229 -8.81 11.24 -15.24
CA ALA A 229 -7.94 12.28 -14.70
C ALA A 229 -6.56 12.28 -15.38
N LEU A 230 -5.96 11.10 -15.57
CA LEU A 230 -4.70 10.95 -16.30
C LEU A 230 -4.80 11.53 -17.71
N VAL A 231 -5.80 11.13 -18.49
CA VAL A 231 -6.04 11.64 -19.85
C VAL A 231 -6.23 13.16 -19.83
N ARG A 232 -7.05 13.68 -18.92
CA ARG A 232 -7.32 15.12 -18.79
C ARG A 232 -6.06 15.94 -18.46
N LEU A 233 -5.19 15.42 -17.60
CA LEU A 233 -3.98 16.10 -17.13
C LEU A 233 -2.81 16.02 -18.12
N THR A 234 -2.72 14.92 -18.88
CA THR A 234 -1.59 14.66 -19.79
C THR A 234 -1.90 14.97 -21.26
N GLY A 235 -3.19 15.09 -21.62
CA GLY A 235 -3.61 15.21 -23.02
C GLY A 235 -3.46 13.91 -23.82
N LEU A 236 -3.21 12.77 -23.17
CA LEU A 236 -3.13 11.47 -23.84
C LEU A 236 -4.45 11.10 -24.52
N PRO A 237 -4.44 10.44 -25.69
CA PRO A 237 -5.66 9.96 -26.30
C PRO A 237 -6.34 8.90 -25.41
N VAL A 238 -7.67 8.87 -25.43
CA VAL A 238 -8.44 7.79 -24.79
C VAL A 238 -8.17 6.50 -25.55
N GLY A 239 -7.37 5.61 -24.97
CA GLY A 239 -6.95 4.38 -25.62
C GLY A 239 -6.25 3.42 -24.67
N PHE A 240 -5.83 2.27 -25.21
CA PHE A 240 -5.30 1.17 -24.40
C PHE A 240 -4.05 1.58 -23.60
N TYR A 241 -3.17 2.39 -24.19
CA TYR A 241 -2.00 2.92 -23.49
C TYR A 241 -2.36 3.71 -22.22
N ALA A 242 -3.41 4.55 -22.28
CA ALA A 242 -3.86 5.31 -21.12
C ALA A 242 -4.37 4.39 -19.99
N LEU A 243 -5.06 3.29 -20.33
CA LEU A 243 -5.48 2.28 -19.37
C LEU A 243 -4.29 1.54 -18.74
N LYS A 244 -3.30 1.14 -19.55
CA LYS A 244 -2.09 0.48 -19.04
C LYS A 244 -1.33 1.42 -18.10
N LEU A 245 -1.13 2.66 -18.52
CA LEU A 245 -0.40 3.65 -17.72
C LEU A 245 -1.12 3.97 -16.41
N SER A 246 -2.45 4.14 -16.43
CA SER A 246 -3.21 4.35 -15.20
C SER A 246 -3.12 3.14 -14.27
N SER A 247 -3.23 1.92 -14.80
CA SER A 247 -3.10 0.68 -14.03
C SER A 247 -1.72 0.54 -13.37
N VAL A 248 -0.64 0.86 -14.11
CA VAL A 248 0.72 0.91 -13.56
C VAL A 248 0.84 1.96 -12.46
N LEU A 249 0.38 3.19 -12.70
CA LEU A 249 0.48 4.28 -11.73
C LEU A 249 -0.25 3.97 -10.42
N MET A 250 -1.40 3.30 -10.51
CA MET A 250 -2.12 2.82 -9.33
C MET A 250 -1.33 1.69 -8.65
N GLU A 251 -0.99 0.62 -9.37
CA GLU A 251 -0.38 -0.59 -8.79
C GLU A 251 1.00 -0.33 -8.18
N VAL A 252 1.78 0.65 -8.66
CA VAL A 252 3.11 0.99 -8.11
C VAL A 252 3.08 1.26 -6.61
N ALA A 253 1.95 1.70 -6.04
CA ALA A 253 1.79 1.89 -4.61
C ALA A 253 1.84 0.57 -3.81
N ILE A 254 1.82 -0.61 -4.45
CA ILE A 254 2.06 -1.90 -3.81
C ILE A 254 3.50 -2.03 -3.30
N LEU A 255 4.47 -1.45 -4.00
CA LEU A 255 5.89 -1.56 -3.66
C LEU A 255 6.19 -1.02 -2.25
N PRO A 256 5.82 0.23 -1.91
CA PRO A 256 5.98 0.72 -0.55
C PRO A 256 5.12 -0.05 0.45
N ALA A 257 3.91 -0.52 0.08
CA ALA A 257 3.05 -1.28 0.98
C ALA A 257 3.70 -2.60 1.42
N VAL A 258 4.24 -3.37 0.47
CA VAL A 258 4.91 -4.64 0.74
C VAL A 258 6.22 -4.45 1.48
N TYR A 259 6.99 -3.41 1.14
CA TYR A 259 8.17 -3.03 1.93
C TYR A 259 7.79 -2.79 3.40
N LEU A 260 6.75 -1.99 3.64
CA LEU A 260 6.30 -1.63 4.98
C LEU A 260 5.76 -2.84 5.75
N LEU A 261 4.98 -3.70 5.09
CA LEU A 261 4.49 -4.96 5.66
C LEU A 261 5.65 -5.91 6.01
N GLY A 262 6.56 -6.15 5.08
CA GLY A 262 7.73 -6.99 5.30
C GLY A 262 8.64 -6.42 6.39
N ARG A 263 8.74 -5.09 6.50
CA ARG A 263 9.46 -4.42 7.59
C ARG A 263 8.79 -4.63 8.93
N GLU A 264 7.46 -4.57 8.97
CA GLU A 264 6.69 -4.76 10.21
C GLU A 264 6.80 -6.20 10.73
N LEU A 265 6.92 -7.18 9.81
CA LEU A 265 7.01 -8.60 10.15
C LEU A 265 8.43 -9.09 10.41
N TYR A 266 9.42 -8.60 9.67
CA TYR A 266 10.75 -9.20 9.59
C TYR A 266 11.88 -8.16 9.64
N GLY A 267 11.57 -6.92 10.02
CA GLY A 267 12.54 -5.82 10.09
C GLY A 267 12.99 -5.31 8.72
N ARG A 268 13.91 -4.33 8.71
CA ARG A 268 14.30 -3.59 7.50
C ARG A 268 14.74 -4.47 6.32
N TRP A 269 15.49 -5.54 6.58
CA TRP A 269 15.98 -6.45 5.54
C TRP A 269 14.88 -7.35 4.99
N GLY A 270 13.95 -7.81 5.84
CA GLY A 270 12.78 -8.54 5.35
C GLY A 270 11.87 -7.67 4.48
N GLY A 271 11.69 -6.40 4.85
CA GLY A 271 11.02 -5.41 4.00
C GLY A 271 11.74 -5.20 2.66
N PHE A 272 13.06 -5.06 2.68
CA PHE A 272 13.88 -4.91 1.47
C PHE A 272 13.74 -6.10 0.51
N TRP A 273 13.84 -7.33 1.02
CA TRP A 273 13.70 -8.52 0.19
C TRP A 273 12.26 -8.73 -0.31
N ALA A 274 11.25 -8.44 0.52
CA ALA A 274 9.85 -8.46 0.09
C ALA A 274 9.61 -7.46 -1.06
N LEU A 275 10.12 -6.24 -0.92
CA LEU A 275 10.10 -5.22 -1.97
C LEU A 275 10.80 -5.71 -3.25
N PHE A 276 11.99 -6.30 -3.13
CA PHE A 276 12.75 -6.83 -4.26
C PHE A 276 11.96 -7.90 -5.02
N PHE A 277 11.42 -8.89 -4.31
CA PHE A 277 10.63 -9.94 -4.95
C PHE A 277 9.36 -9.39 -5.60
N THR A 278 8.64 -8.47 -4.96
CA THR A 278 7.45 -7.83 -5.58
C THR A 278 7.81 -6.94 -6.78
N ALA A 279 8.99 -6.32 -6.77
CA ALA A 279 9.47 -5.50 -7.88
C ALA A 279 9.69 -6.33 -9.15
N VAL A 280 10.23 -7.55 -9.03
CA VAL A 280 10.64 -8.40 -10.17
C VAL A 280 9.69 -9.56 -10.46
N ALA A 281 8.82 -9.93 -9.53
CA ALA A 281 7.89 -11.06 -9.71
C ALA A 281 6.95 -10.82 -10.89
N SER A 282 6.76 -11.87 -11.69
CA SER A 282 5.97 -11.83 -12.92
C SER A 282 4.52 -11.42 -12.66
N TRP A 283 3.87 -11.97 -11.63
CA TRP A 283 2.44 -11.73 -11.37
C TRP A 283 2.10 -10.27 -11.07
N PRO A 284 2.74 -9.58 -10.09
CA PRO A 284 2.50 -8.14 -9.87
C PRO A 284 2.79 -7.30 -11.13
N VAL A 285 3.87 -7.60 -11.85
CA VAL A 285 4.24 -6.88 -13.08
C VAL A 285 3.19 -7.09 -14.17
N ILE A 286 2.73 -8.32 -14.39
CA ILE A 286 1.69 -8.63 -15.39
C ILE A 286 0.42 -7.88 -15.02
N LEU A 287 -0.06 -8.00 -13.79
CA LEU A 287 -1.29 -7.35 -13.33
C LEU A 287 -1.25 -5.83 -13.50
N ALA A 288 -0.12 -5.19 -13.16
CA ALA A 288 0.08 -3.75 -13.35
C ALA A 288 -0.03 -3.34 -14.83
N ARG A 289 0.44 -4.19 -15.75
CA ARG A 289 0.51 -3.91 -17.19
C ARG A 289 -0.75 -4.26 -17.96
N LEU A 290 -1.69 -5.00 -17.37
CA LEU A 290 -2.91 -5.43 -18.05
C LEU A 290 -3.77 -4.24 -18.50
N GLY A 291 -3.81 -3.14 -17.75
CA GLY A 291 -4.75 -2.04 -18.02
C GLY A 291 -6.17 -2.33 -17.52
N LEU A 292 -6.29 -3.24 -16.55
CA LEU A 292 -7.54 -3.64 -15.92
C LEU A 292 -7.60 -3.19 -14.45
N ARG A 293 -8.82 -3.18 -13.91
CA ARG A 293 -9.13 -2.77 -12.53
C ARG A 293 -8.62 -3.75 -11.48
N CYS A 294 -8.45 -5.02 -11.86
CA CYS A 294 -8.03 -6.10 -10.95
C CYS A 294 -6.65 -5.86 -10.32
N SER A 295 -5.82 -4.97 -10.88
CA SER A 295 -4.53 -4.59 -10.29
C SER A 295 -4.67 -3.81 -8.98
N LEU A 296 -5.83 -3.18 -8.72
CA LEU A 296 -6.09 -2.46 -7.47
C LEU A 296 -6.24 -3.41 -6.28
N ALA A 297 -6.77 -4.62 -6.48
CA ALA A 297 -6.99 -5.58 -5.41
C ALA A 297 -5.72 -5.91 -4.63
N PRO A 298 -4.63 -6.43 -5.24
CA PRO A 298 -3.41 -6.75 -4.50
C PRO A 298 -2.75 -5.51 -3.88
N MET A 299 -2.84 -4.35 -4.53
CA MET A 299 -2.32 -3.09 -4.00
C MET A 299 -3.03 -2.69 -2.69
N ILE A 300 -4.36 -2.67 -2.69
CA ILE A 300 -5.15 -2.28 -1.51
C ILE A 300 -5.00 -3.33 -0.41
N SER A 301 -5.01 -4.62 -0.75
CA SER A 301 -4.78 -5.70 0.21
C SER A 301 -3.43 -5.55 0.92
N ALA A 302 -2.35 -5.23 0.21
CA ALA A 302 -1.04 -5.02 0.83
C ALA A 302 -1.05 -3.88 1.87
N TRP A 303 -1.71 -2.76 1.55
CA TRP A 303 -1.88 -1.64 2.48
C TRP A 303 -2.76 -2.00 3.67
N VAL A 304 -3.87 -2.70 3.44
CA VAL A 304 -4.77 -3.21 4.48
C VAL A 304 -4.03 -4.12 5.45
N PHE A 305 -3.25 -5.09 4.93
CA PHE A 305 -2.45 -5.97 5.77
C PHE A 305 -1.39 -5.21 6.56
N TYR A 306 -0.65 -4.29 5.92
CA TYR A 306 0.34 -3.46 6.61
C TYR A 306 -0.27 -2.71 7.80
N VAL A 307 -1.35 -1.97 7.56
CA VAL A 307 -1.99 -1.16 8.59
C VAL A 307 -2.65 -2.02 9.66
N THR A 308 -3.20 -3.19 9.29
CA THR A 308 -3.78 -4.14 10.25
C THR A 308 -2.72 -4.68 11.19
N ILE A 309 -1.61 -5.22 10.66
CA ILE A 309 -0.53 -5.77 11.48
C ILE A 309 0.08 -4.68 12.38
N ARG A 310 0.33 -3.49 11.83
CA ARG A 310 0.84 -2.35 12.60
C ARG A 310 -0.15 -1.89 13.68
N GLY A 311 -1.44 -1.83 13.37
CA GLY A 311 -2.49 -1.44 14.31
C GLY A 311 -2.63 -2.43 15.46
N LEU A 312 -2.61 -3.74 15.16
CA LEU A 312 -2.62 -4.80 16.17
C LEU A 312 -1.38 -4.77 17.06
N ARG A 313 -0.20 -4.48 16.49
CA ARG A 313 1.06 -4.43 17.25
C ARG A 313 1.18 -3.17 18.12
N THR A 314 0.78 -2.01 17.59
CA THR A 314 0.99 -0.73 18.26
C THR A 314 -0.20 -0.26 19.10
N GLY A 315 -1.38 -0.89 18.93
CA GLY A 315 -2.63 -0.49 19.58
C GLY A 315 -3.11 0.90 19.17
N ARG A 316 -2.52 1.52 18.13
CA ARG A 316 -2.79 2.91 17.76
C ARG A 316 -4.12 3.01 17.04
N ARG A 317 -5.01 3.86 17.56
CA ARG A 317 -6.32 4.10 16.97
C ARG A 317 -6.25 4.61 15.53
N ASN A 318 -5.25 5.44 15.22
CA ASN A 318 -5.09 6.01 13.88
C ASN A 318 -4.86 4.91 12.82
N ASP A 319 -4.20 3.81 13.16
CA ASP A 319 -4.02 2.69 12.23
C ASP A 319 -5.38 2.01 11.96
N PHE A 320 -6.26 1.85 12.95
CA PHE A 320 -7.62 1.34 12.71
C PHE A 320 -8.50 2.30 11.90
N LEU A 321 -8.32 3.62 12.05
CA LEU A 321 -9.01 4.60 11.19
C LEU A 321 -8.53 4.51 9.74
N LEU A 322 -7.21 4.39 9.53
CA LEU A 322 -6.62 4.18 8.20
C LEU A 322 -7.09 2.85 7.59
N LEU A 323 -7.21 1.80 8.39
CA LEU A 323 -7.75 0.51 7.95
C LEU A 323 -9.17 0.67 7.39
N GLY A 324 -10.07 1.36 8.10
CA GLY A 324 -11.42 1.62 7.61
C GLY A 324 -11.45 2.42 6.30
N LEU A 325 -10.58 3.43 6.16
CA LEU A 325 -10.45 4.20 4.92
C LEU A 325 -9.93 3.35 3.74
N LEU A 326 -8.92 2.51 3.98
CA LEU A 326 -8.34 1.64 2.97
C LEU A 326 -9.31 0.56 2.52
N LEU A 327 -10.07 -0.04 3.45
CA LEU A 327 -11.15 -0.98 3.11
C LEU A 327 -12.23 -0.31 2.29
N GLY A 328 -12.67 0.90 2.69
CA GLY A 328 -13.61 1.70 1.90
C GLY A 328 -13.08 1.99 0.49
N LEU A 329 -11.82 2.41 0.37
CA LEU A 329 -11.17 2.62 -0.93
C LEU A 329 -11.08 1.33 -1.75
N GLY A 330 -10.85 0.19 -1.08
CA GLY A 330 -10.91 -1.17 -1.66
C GLY A 330 -12.23 -1.44 -2.36
N LEU A 331 -13.33 -1.21 -1.64
CA LEU A 331 -14.69 -1.38 -2.17
C LEU A 331 -15.02 -0.42 -3.33
N TYR A 332 -14.34 0.72 -3.41
CA TYR A 332 -14.44 1.65 -4.55
C TYR A 332 -13.49 1.31 -5.71
N GLY A 333 -12.51 0.44 -5.49
CA GLY A 333 -11.47 0.07 -6.44
C GLY A 333 -11.79 -1.20 -7.22
N TYR A 334 -12.04 -2.29 -6.49
CA TYR A 334 -12.28 -3.61 -7.03
C TYR A 334 -12.84 -4.54 -5.93
N THR A 335 -14.00 -5.15 -6.14
CA THR A 335 -14.64 -6.10 -5.21
C THR A 335 -14.65 -7.54 -5.70
#